data_AF-A0A258VMK9-F1
#
_entry.id   AF-A0A258VMK9-F1
#
_cell.length_a   1.000
_cell.length_b   1.000
_cell.length_c   1.000
_cell.angle_alpha   90.00
_cell.angle_beta   90.00
_cell.angle_gamma   90.00
#
_symmetry.space_group_name_H-M   'P 1'
#
loop_
_entity.id
_entity.type
_entity.pdbx_description
1 polymer ?
#
loop_
_entity_poly.entity_id
_entity_poly.type
_entity_poly.pdbx_seq_one_letter_code
_entity_poly.pdbx_strand_id
1 'polypeptide(L)'
;MFELTHLGLTTYIQIMYIQNVPVIFIYRSLRVVAYPRDHLPPHVHVIGPGFEVLVRLDTLESKSKTASPKLQKLAVELVTKNLDLCWER
;
A
#
# COMPACT_ATOMS: atom_id res chain seq x y z
N MET A 1 -10.18 19.95 -1.97
CA MET A 1 -9.11 19.85 -2.97
C MET A 1 -7.89 20.47 -2.32
N PHE A 2 -6.93 19.65 -1.87
CA PHE A 2 -5.69 20.15 -1.29
C PHE A 2 -4.57 19.88 -2.29
N GLU A 3 -3.80 20.92 -2.57
CA GLU A 3 -2.67 20.92 -3.51
C GLU A 3 -1.39 20.95 -2.68
N LEU A 4 -0.49 19.98 -2.90
CA LEU A 4 0.85 19.96 -2.29
C LEU A 4 1.86 19.73 -3.43
N THR A 5 2.63 20.78 -3.71
CA THR A 5 3.69 20.80 -4.70
C THR A 5 5.03 20.55 -3.99
N HIS A 6 5.67 19.40 -4.24
CA HIS A 6 7.13 19.34 -4.39
C HIS A 6 7.61 17.99 -4.97
N LEU A 7 8.46 18.09 -6.00
CA LEU A 7 9.29 17.03 -6.61
C LEU A 7 8.59 15.96 -7.49
N GLY A 8 8.22 16.37 -8.71
CA GLY A 8 8.69 15.72 -9.94
C GLY A 8 8.17 14.34 -10.35
N LEU A 9 7.29 13.68 -9.61
CA LEU A 9 6.50 12.53 -10.08
C LEU A 9 5.08 12.65 -9.54
N THR A 10 4.16 13.11 -10.39
CA THR A 10 2.73 13.25 -10.07
C THR A 10 2.14 11.87 -9.74
N THR A 11 2.17 11.51 -8.46
CA THR A 11 1.47 10.31 -7.97
C THR A 11 0.03 10.74 -7.72
N TYR A 12 -0.84 10.44 -8.68
CA TYR A 12 -2.27 10.65 -8.53
C TYR A 12 -2.77 9.73 -7.41
N ILE A 13 -3.08 10.28 -6.24
CA ILE A 13 -3.82 9.57 -5.18
C ILE A 13 -5.27 9.48 -5.66
N GLN A 14 -5.55 8.50 -6.51
CA GLN A 14 -6.91 8.19 -6.93
C GLN A 14 -7.49 7.20 -5.92
N ILE A 15 -8.28 7.69 -4.97
CA ILE A 15 -9.06 6.86 -4.05
C ILE A 15 -10.21 6.23 -4.87
N MET A 16 -9.96 5.08 -5.49
CA MET A 16 -10.99 4.32 -6.19
C MET A 16 -11.56 3.25 -5.27
N TYR A 17 -12.83 3.41 -4.88
CA TYR A 17 -13.60 2.38 -4.17
C TYR A 17 -14.01 1.27 -5.15
N ILE A 18 -13.20 0.20 -5.25
CA ILE A 18 -13.61 -1.02 -5.95
C ILE A 18 -14.06 -2.01 -4.89
N GLN A 19 -15.38 -2.04 -4.65
CA GLN A 19 -16.12 -2.96 -3.78
C GLN A 19 -15.64 -3.00 -2.30
N ASN A 20 -16.07 -1.98 -1.54
CA ASN A 20 -15.99 -1.89 -0.06
C ASN A 20 -14.61 -1.99 0.59
N VAL A 21 -13.51 -1.85 -0.16
CA VAL A 21 -12.16 -1.79 0.40
C VAL A 21 -11.54 -0.44 0.04
N PRO A 22 -11.21 0.42 1.02
CA PRO A 22 -10.58 1.69 0.74
C PRO A 22 -9.16 1.45 0.18
N VAL A 23 -8.94 1.92 -1.05
CA VAL A 23 -7.58 2.04 -1.59
C VAL A 23 -6.94 3.25 -0.94
N ILE A 24 -5.84 3.03 -0.24
CA ILE A 24 -5.08 4.09 0.43
C ILE A 24 -4.37 4.93 -0.62
N PHE A 25 -3.59 4.28 -1.51
CA PHE A 25 -2.96 4.92 -2.65
C PHE A 25 -2.57 3.93 -3.75
N ILE A 26 -2.19 4.47 -4.91
CA ILE A 26 -1.75 3.72 -6.09
C ILE A 26 -0.35 4.21 -6.49
N TYR A 27 0.55 3.26 -6.74
CA TYR A 27 1.87 3.54 -7.30
C TYR A 27 2.08 2.68 -8.55
N ARG A 28 2.04 3.30 -9.73
CA ARG A 28 2.05 2.60 -11.03
C ARG A 28 0.91 1.58 -11.10
N SER A 29 1.22 0.30 -11.28
CA SER A 29 0.26 -0.80 -11.31
C SER A 29 0.07 -1.49 -9.94
N LEU A 30 0.58 -0.89 -8.86
CA LEU A 30 0.47 -1.40 -7.50
C LEU A 30 -0.60 -0.63 -6.73
N ARG A 31 -1.48 -1.36 -6.05
CA ARG A 31 -2.50 -0.80 -5.16
C ARG A 31 -2.12 -1.12 -3.72
N VAL A 32 -2.15 -0.11 -2.86
CA VAL A 32 -1.99 -0.29 -1.41
C VAL A 32 -3.35 -0.12 -0.77
N VAL A 33 -3.81 -1.16 -0.09
CA VAL A 33 -5.15 -1.22 0.51
C VAL A 33 -5.08 -1.71 1.95
N ALA A 34 -5.99 -1.25 2.80
CA ALA A 34 -6.26 -1.84 4.10
C ALA A 34 -7.67 -2.43 4.06
N TYR A 35 -7.84 -3.69 4.45
CA TYR A 35 -9.18 -4.26 4.48
C TYR A 35 -9.91 -3.80 5.75
N PRO A 36 -11.21 -3.44 5.67
CA PRO A 36 -12.01 -3.01 6.84
C PRO A 36 -12.17 -4.06 7.96
N ARG A 37 -11.63 -5.28 7.76
CA ARG A 37 -11.64 -6.38 8.73
C ARG A 37 -10.24 -6.97 8.94
N ASP A 38 -9.20 -6.22 8.61
CA ASP A 38 -7.85 -6.63 8.94
C ASP A 38 -7.72 -6.73 10.47
N HIS A 39 -7.30 -7.91 10.90
CA HIS A 39 -7.11 -8.26 12.29
C HIS A 39 -5.69 -7.88 12.70
N LEU A 40 -5.46 -7.80 14.02
CA LEU A 40 -4.11 -7.59 14.55
C LEU A 40 -3.18 -8.72 14.10
N PRO A 41 -1.91 -8.42 13.77
CA PRO A 41 -1.27 -7.08 13.80
C PRO A 41 -1.67 -6.18 12.62
N PRO A 42 -1.64 -4.85 12.75
CA PRO A 42 -1.97 -3.91 11.67
C PRO A 42 -1.10 -4.16 10.43
N HIS A 43 -1.72 -4.28 9.27
CA HIS A 43 -1.04 -4.52 8.01
C HIS A 43 -1.77 -3.88 6.83
N VAL A 44 -1.05 -3.70 5.74
CA VAL A 44 -1.61 -3.29 4.44
C VAL A 44 -1.28 -4.33 3.38
N HIS A 45 -2.14 -4.39 2.37
CA HIS A 45 -1.99 -5.26 1.21
C HIS A 45 -1.47 -4.44 0.03
N VAL A 46 -0.32 -4.83 -0.49
CA VAL A 46 0.25 -4.31 -1.73
C VAL A 46 -0.05 -5.30 -2.85
N ILE A 47 -0.99 -4.94 -3.71
CA ILE A 47 -1.53 -5.81 -4.77
C ILE A 47 -1.00 -5.34 -6.13
N GLY A 48 -0.36 -6.26 -6.85
CA GLY A 48 0.10 -6.05 -8.23
C GLY A 48 -0.36 -7.16 -9.17
N PRO A 49 0.07 -7.14 -10.45
CA PRO A 49 -0.34 -8.15 -11.43
C PRO A 49 0.09 -9.57 -11.03
N GLY A 50 -0.87 -10.38 -10.58
CA GLY A 50 -0.63 -11.77 -10.19
C GLY A 50 0.06 -11.96 -8.84
N PHE A 51 0.19 -10.91 -8.03
CA PHE A 51 0.81 -11.04 -6.71
C PHE A 51 0.17 -10.14 -5.64
N GLU A 52 0.38 -10.53 -4.40
CA GLU A 52 -0.04 -9.79 -3.22
C GLU A 52 1.06 -9.90 -2.16
N VAL A 53 1.36 -8.77 -1.51
CA VAL A 53 2.29 -8.70 -0.38
C VAL A 53 1.55 -8.07 0.80
N LEU A 54 1.53 -8.77 1.93
CA LEU A 54 1.12 -8.18 3.20
C LEU A 54 2.33 -7.51 3.82
N VAL A 55 2.20 -6.25 4.23
CA VAL A 55 3.24 -5.51 4.95
C VAL A 55 2.69 -5.11 6.30
N ARG A 56 3.35 -5.58 7.36
CA ARG A 56 3.02 -5.18 8.73
C ARG A 56 3.41 -3.72 8.95
N LEU A 57 2.52 -2.93 9.54
CA LEU A 57 2.78 -1.49 9.77
C LEU A 57 3.66 -1.24 11.00
N ASP A 58 3.70 -2.17 11.95
CA ASP A 58 4.49 -2.06 13.18
C ASP A 58 5.94 -2.52 13.02
N THR A 59 6.17 -3.60 12.25
CA THR A 59 7.52 -4.15 12.04
C THR A 59 8.10 -3.94 10.64
N LEU A 60 7.28 -3.51 9.68
CA LEU A 60 7.64 -3.43 8.25
C LEU A 60 8.09 -4.76 7.65
N GLU A 61 7.76 -5.87 8.31
CA GLU A 61 7.96 -7.21 7.76
C GLU A 61 6.94 -7.47 6.65
N SER A 62 7.39 -8.17 5.61
CA SER A 62 6.53 -8.57 4.49
C SER A 62 6.31 -10.08 4.46
N LYS A 63 5.12 -10.46 4.01
CA LYS A 63 4.79 -11.86 3.74
C LYS A 63 4.03 -11.96 2.43
N SER A 64 4.33 -12.99 1.66
CA SER A 64 3.69 -13.24 0.38
C SER A 64 3.77 -14.71 0.01
N LYS A 65 2.74 -15.22 -0.67
CA LYS A 65 2.74 -16.55 -1.29
C LYS A 65 3.15 -16.54 -2.76
N THR A 66 3.09 -15.39 -3.43
CA THR A 66 3.15 -15.27 -4.90
C THR A 66 4.22 -14.29 -5.39
N ALA A 67 4.50 -13.23 -4.64
CA ALA A 67 5.53 -12.25 -4.94
C ALA A 67 6.95 -12.75 -4.63
N SER A 68 7.88 -12.49 -5.56
CA SER A 68 9.32 -12.74 -5.37
C SER A 68 9.92 -11.87 -4.25
N PRO A 69 11.09 -12.22 -3.68
CA PRO A 69 11.75 -11.41 -2.65
C PRO A 69 11.99 -9.95 -3.07
N LYS A 70 12.27 -9.71 -4.36
CA LYS A 70 12.44 -8.36 -4.93
C LYS A 70 11.15 -7.54 -4.85
N LEU A 71 10.01 -8.16 -5.15
CA LEU A 71 8.70 -7.50 -5.08
C LEU A 71 8.27 -7.26 -3.64
N GLN A 72 8.59 -8.18 -2.72
CA GLN A 72 8.37 -7.98 -1.29
C GLN A 72 9.17 -6.78 -0.76
N LYS A 73 10.45 -6.67 -1.14
CA LYS A 73 11.28 -5.51 -0.78
C LYS A 73 10.73 -4.19 -1.33
N LEU A 74 10.24 -4.19 -2.58
CA LEU A 74 9.61 -3.01 -3.19
C LEU A 74 8.32 -2.62 -2.45
N ALA A 75 7.50 -3.58 -2.06
CA ALA A 75 6.28 -3.34 -1.29
C ALA A 75 6.58 -2.69 0.06
N VAL A 76 7.58 -3.21 0.80
CA VAL A 76 8.04 -2.60 2.06
C VAL A 76 8.53 -1.17 1.82
N GLU A 77 9.40 -0.95 0.83
CA GLU A 77 9.91 0.39 0.52
C GLU A 77 8.79 1.38 0.20
N LEU A 78 7.78 0.93 -0.56
CA LEU A 78 6.62 1.73 -0.93
C LEU A 78 5.78 2.12 0.30
N VAL A 79 5.51 1.17 1.19
CA VAL A 79 4.76 1.41 2.42
C VAL A 79 5.54 2.32 3.36
N THR A 80 6.83 2.08 3.56
CA THR A 80 7.69 2.93 4.41
C THR A 80 7.71 4.39 3.95
N LYS A 81 7.76 4.63 2.63
CA LYS A 81 7.75 5.99 2.06
C LYS A 81 6.41 6.72 2.21
N ASN A 82 5.33 6.00 2.47
CA ASN A 82 3.97 6.52 2.56
C ASN A 82 3.28 6.05 3.86
N LEU A 83 4.08 5.88 4.93
CA LEU A 83 3.61 5.30 6.17
C LEU A 83 2.53 6.17 6.83
N ASP A 84 2.64 7.48 6.67
CA ASP A 84 1.68 8.50 7.10
C ASP A 84 0.28 8.34 6.47
N LEU A 85 0.21 7.74 5.28
CA LEU A 85 -1.05 7.41 4.62
C LEU A 85 -1.62 6.07 5.08
N CYS A 86 -0.75 5.15 5.55
CA CYS A 86 -1.13 3.78 5.88
C CYS A 86 -1.69 3.60 7.29
N TRP A 87 -1.44 4.55 8.19
CA TRP A 87 -2.10 4.59 9.49
C TRP A 87 -3.43 5.30 9.37
N GLU A 88 -4.51 4.64 9.78
CA GLU A 88 -5.82 5.31 9.93
C GLU A 88 -5.64 6.54 10.83
N ARG A 89 -6.03 7.72 10.33
CA ARG A 89 -6.16 8.93 11.15
C ARG A 89 -7.46 8.92 11.92
#